data_AF-A0A354ZJS0-F1
#
_entry.id   AF-A0A354ZJS0-F1
#
_cell.length_a   1.000
_cell.length_b   1.000
_cell.length_c   1.000
_cell.angle_alpha   90.00
_cell.angle_beta   90.00
_cell.angle_gamma   90.00
#
_symmetry.space_group_name_H-M   'P 1'
#
loop_
_entity.id
_entity.type
_entity.pdbx_description
1 polymer ?
#
loop_
_entity_poly.entity_id
_entity_poly.type
_entity_poly.pdbx_seq_one_letter_code
_entity_poly.pdbx_strand_id
1 'polypeptide(L)'
;QISGLNQASRNAQDGISLLQTAEGALGETHSILQRMRELAVQSASDTVTDADRGEIQKEADALALELNRIAGTTEFNTQNLLAGKFDDKTVHIGANSNQNLKVSVSDMSAKALAVHQNINFGA
;
A
#
# COMPACT_ATOMS: atom_id res chain seq x y z
N GLN A 1 3.90 22.86 31.04
CA GLN A 1 4.62 22.72 29.74
C GLN A 1 5.32 21.37 29.59
N ILE A 2 6.07 20.87 30.58
CA ILE A 2 6.75 19.56 30.50
C ILE A 2 5.79 18.40 30.19
N SER A 3 4.59 18.37 30.80
CA SER A 3 3.58 17.33 30.51
C SER A 3 3.10 17.33 29.06
N GLY A 4 2.93 18.51 28.44
CA GLY A 4 2.52 18.65 27.04
C GLY A 4 3.62 18.21 26.08
N LEU A 5 4.89 18.53 26.38
CA LEU A 5 6.04 18.06 25.61
C LEU A 5 6.21 16.54 25.70
N ASN A 6 5.98 15.94 26.87
CA ASN A 6 6.02 14.48 27.03
C ASN A 6 4.90 13.78 26.23
N GLN A 7 3.69 14.34 26.18
CA GLN A 7 2.62 13.81 25.34
C GLN A 7 2.95 13.97 23.85
N ALA A 8 3.46 15.13 23.44
CA ALA A 8 3.89 15.37 22.07
C ALA A 8 4.98 14.38 21.63
N SER A 9 5.94 14.06 22.52
CA SER A 9 6.96 13.05 22.24
C SER A 9 6.37 11.65 22.06
N ARG A 10 5.36 11.26 22.85
CA ARG A 10 4.66 9.97 22.66
C ARG A 10 3.89 9.94 21.35
N ASN A 11 3.13 10.99 21.05
CA ASN A 11 2.40 11.11 19.80
C ASN A 11 3.33 11.07 18.58
N ALA A 12 4.51 11.68 18.67
CA ALA A 12 5.52 11.62 17.62
C ALA A 12 6.07 10.20 17.44
N GLN A 13 6.31 9.46 18.53
CA GLN A 13 6.70 8.04 18.46
C GLN A 13 5.60 7.18 17.82
N ASP A 14 4.33 7.39 18.20
CA ASP A 14 3.20 6.70 17.58
C ASP A 14 3.10 7.01 16.08
N GLY A 15 3.31 8.27 15.69
CA GLY A 15 3.38 8.69 14.30
C GLY A 15 4.50 8.00 13.52
N ILE A 16 5.68 7.83 14.13
CA ILE A 16 6.80 7.09 13.53
C ILE A 16 6.43 5.61 13.36
N SER A 17 5.89 4.95 14.39
CA SER A 17 5.49 3.54 14.31
C SER A 17 4.40 3.32 13.26
N LEU A 18 3.45 4.26 13.14
CA LEU A 18 2.43 4.24 12.09
C LEU A 18 3.07 4.32 10.71
N LEU A 19 3.95 5.29 10.48
CA LEU A 19 4.60 5.49 9.20
C LEU A 19 5.47 4.29 8.83
N GLN A 20 6.18 3.68 9.77
CA GLN A 20 6.94 2.45 9.55
C GLN A 20 6.05 1.26 9.16
N THR A 21 4.87 1.14 9.78
CA THR A 21 3.90 0.10 9.42
C THR A 21 3.39 0.30 7.99
N ALA A 22 3.06 1.54 7.63
CA ALA A 22 2.68 1.89 6.27
C ALA A 22 3.81 1.63 5.26
N GLU A 23 5.04 2.04 5.58
CA GLU A 23 6.22 1.86 4.71
C GLU A 23 6.54 0.39 4.46
N GLY A 24 6.48 -0.46 5.50
CA GLY A 24 6.68 -1.90 5.35
C GLY A 24 5.68 -2.54 4.38
N ALA A 25 4.39 -2.21 4.54
CA ALA A 25 3.34 -2.71 3.65
C ALA A 25 3.43 -2.12 2.22
N LEU A 26 3.89 -0.88 2.07
CA LEU A 26 4.20 -0.30 0.76
C LEU A 26 5.40 -0.98 0.09
N GLY A 27 6.39 -1.44 0.86
CA GLY A 27 7.50 -2.24 0.35
C GLY A 27 7.04 -3.59 -0.25
N GLU A 28 6.09 -4.27 0.42
CA GLU A 28 5.46 -5.49 -0.11
C GLU A 28 4.65 -5.19 -1.37
N THR A 29 3.80 -4.16 -1.33
CA THR A 29 3.02 -3.67 -2.48
C THR A 29 3.94 -3.40 -3.68
N HIS A 30 5.07 -2.71 -3.46
CA HIS A 30 6.05 -2.41 -4.50
C HIS A 30 6.66 -3.68 -5.10
N SER A 31 7.06 -4.64 -4.27
CA SER A 31 7.65 -5.90 -4.72
C SER A 31 6.65 -6.73 -5.57
N ILE A 32 5.38 -6.75 -5.18
CA ILE A 32 4.32 -7.40 -5.95
C ILE A 32 4.13 -6.71 -7.31
N LEU A 33 4.09 -5.38 -7.35
CA LEU A 33 3.95 -4.63 -8.61
C LEU A 33 5.15 -4.85 -9.55
N GLN A 34 6.35 -4.99 -9.01
CA GLN A 34 7.52 -5.36 -9.80
C GLN A 34 7.35 -6.75 -10.43
N ARG A 35 6.89 -7.75 -9.66
CA ARG A 35 6.61 -9.09 -10.18
C ARG A 35 5.50 -9.08 -11.25
N MET A 36 4.41 -8.34 -11.03
CA MET A 36 3.35 -8.17 -12.04
C MET A 36 3.87 -7.54 -13.33
N ARG A 37 4.83 -6.61 -13.25
CA ARG A 37 5.51 -6.04 -14.42
C ARG A 37 6.34 -7.07 -15.17
N GLU A 38 7.07 -7.93 -14.47
CA GLU A 38 7.82 -9.03 -15.09
C GLU A 38 6.90 -9.97 -15.87
N LEU A 39 5.78 -10.36 -15.25
CA LEU A 39 4.74 -11.18 -15.87
C LEU A 39 4.15 -10.52 -17.12
N ALA A 40 3.90 -9.21 -17.07
CA ALA A 40 3.42 -8.45 -18.21
C ALA A 40 4.41 -8.50 -19.39
N VAL A 41 5.69 -8.26 -19.13
CA VAL A 41 6.74 -8.32 -20.16
C VAL A 41 6.89 -9.75 -20.70
N GLN A 42 6.80 -10.76 -19.84
CA GLN A 42 6.84 -12.16 -20.25
C GLN A 42 5.67 -12.50 -21.17
N SER A 43 4.45 -12.09 -20.83
CA SER A 43 3.24 -12.34 -21.63
C SER A 43 3.27 -11.69 -23.02
N ALA A 44 3.98 -10.56 -23.14
CA ALA A 44 4.11 -9.79 -24.37
C ALA A 44 5.15 -10.37 -25.35
N SER A 45 5.86 -11.44 -24.99
CA SER A 45 6.80 -12.12 -25.89
C SER A 45 6.08 -13.03 -26.87
N ASP A 46 6.38 -12.90 -28.17
CA ASP A 46 5.76 -13.66 -29.27
C ASP A 46 5.97 -15.19 -29.18
N THR A 47 6.89 -15.65 -28.33
CA THR A 47 7.17 -17.08 -28.09
C THR A 47 6.24 -17.72 -27.08
N VAL A 48 5.41 -16.94 -26.38
CA VAL A 48 4.51 -17.42 -25.32
C VAL A 48 3.21 -17.88 -25.96
N THR A 49 2.78 -19.10 -25.62
CA THR A 49 1.53 -19.67 -26.12
C THR A 49 0.31 -19.11 -25.37
N ASP A 50 -0.89 -19.25 -25.93
CA ASP A 50 -2.12 -18.85 -25.24
C ASP A 50 -2.32 -19.59 -23.92
N ALA A 51 -1.88 -20.85 -23.83
CA ALA A 51 -1.92 -21.63 -22.60
C ALA A 51 -1.01 -21.03 -21.52
N ASP A 52 0.21 -20.64 -21.90
CA ASP A 52 1.17 -19.99 -20.99
C ASP A 52 0.68 -18.61 -20.55
N ARG A 53 0.08 -17.82 -21.46
CA ARG A 53 -0.59 -16.56 -21.09
C ARG A 53 -1.70 -16.78 -20.07
N GLY A 54 -2.43 -17.89 -20.17
CA GLY A 54 -3.43 -18.28 -19.18
C GLY A 54 -2.84 -18.55 -17.78
N GLU A 55 -1.68 -19.19 -17.69
CA GLU A 55 -1.00 -19.40 -16.39
C GLU A 55 -0.41 -18.11 -15.83
N ILE A 56 0.18 -17.26 -16.69
CA ILE A 56 0.67 -15.93 -16.31
C ILE A 56 -0.48 -15.07 -15.76
N GLN A 57 -1.65 -15.12 -16.39
CA GLN A 57 -2.85 -14.43 -15.92
C GLN A 57 -3.25 -14.88 -14.52
N LYS A 58 -3.24 -16.19 -14.25
CA LYS A 58 -3.57 -16.71 -12.91
C LYS A 58 -2.60 -16.20 -11.84
N GLU A 59 -1.30 -16.13 -12.16
CA GLU A 59 -0.30 -15.56 -11.25
C GLU A 59 -0.57 -14.06 -11.01
N ALA A 60 -0.83 -13.29 -12.07
CA ALA A 60 -1.16 -11.88 -11.96
C ALA A 60 -2.44 -11.64 -11.13
N ASP A 61 -3.47 -12.48 -11.29
CA ASP A 61 -4.72 -12.39 -10.53
C ASP A 61 -4.49 -12.71 -9.04
N ALA A 62 -3.64 -13.70 -8.73
CA ALA A 62 -3.25 -14.02 -7.36
C ALA A 62 -2.48 -12.86 -6.70
N LEU A 63 -1.57 -12.22 -7.44
CA LEU A 63 -0.85 -11.04 -6.98
C LEU A 63 -1.78 -9.84 -6.75
N ALA A 64 -2.78 -9.64 -7.61
CA ALA A 64 -3.80 -8.60 -7.42
C ALA A 64 -4.68 -8.86 -6.18
N LEU A 65 -5.02 -10.12 -5.91
CA LEU A 65 -5.70 -10.52 -4.66
C LEU A 65 -4.83 -10.22 -3.44
N GLU A 66 -3.53 -10.48 -3.53
CA GLU A 66 -2.59 -10.19 -2.44
C GLU A 66 -2.44 -8.68 -2.18
N LEU A 67 -2.40 -7.85 -3.23
CA LEU A 67 -2.46 -6.38 -3.07
C LEU A 67 -3.71 -5.93 -2.32
N ASN A 68 -4.88 -6.47 -2.67
CA ASN A 68 -6.12 -6.18 -1.95
C ASN A 68 -6.07 -6.65 -0.49
N ARG A 69 -5.45 -7.79 -0.23
CA ARG A 69 -5.26 -8.32 1.13
C ARG A 69 -4.37 -7.38 1.96
N ILE A 70 -3.22 -6.99 1.43
CA ILE A 70 -2.31 -6.03 2.09
C ILE A 70 -3.06 -4.73 2.36
N ALA A 71 -3.68 -4.14 1.34
CA ALA A 71 -4.46 -2.91 1.48
C ALA A 71 -5.56 -3.01 2.55
N GLY A 72 -6.24 -4.16 2.63
CA GLY A 72 -7.31 -4.41 3.60
C GLY A 72 -6.86 -4.79 5.02
N THR A 73 -5.64 -5.32 5.19
CA THR A 73 -5.16 -5.85 6.48
C THR A 73 -4.08 -5.00 7.14
N THR A 74 -3.46 -4.06 6.42
CA THR A 74 -2.50 -3.13 7.01
C THR A 74 -3.22 -2.10 7.87
N GLU A 75 -3.12 -2.29 9.18
CA GLU A 75 -3.73 -1.43 10.18
C GLU A 75 -2.72 -1.01 11.24
N PHE A 76 -2.89 0.20 11.77
CA PHE A 76 -2.22 0.66 12.98
C PHE A 76 -3.27 1.20 13.95
N ASN A 77 -3.27 0.69 15.19
CA ASN A 77 -4.24 1.07 16.21
C ASN A 77 -5.69 1.05 15.70
N THR A 78 -6.09 -0.06 15.06
CA THR A 78 -7.43 -0.28 14.44
C THR A 78 -7.79 0.63 13.26
N GLN A 79 -6.85 1.44 12.78
CA GLN A 79 -7.03 2.28 11.60
C GLN A 79 -6.33 1.65 10.42
N ASN A 80 -7.09 1.34 9.38
CA ASN A 80 -6.53 0.90 8.10
C ASN A 80 -5.75 2.06 7.44
N LEU A 81 -4.53 1.75 6.99
CA LEU A 81 -3.60 2.73 6.45
C LEU A 81 -3.63 2.80 4.93
N LEU A 82 -3.95 1.71 4.23
CA LEU A 82 -3.70 1.55 2.80
C LEU A 82 -4.96 1.45 1.94
N ALA A 83 -6.16 1.42 2.53
CA ALA A 83 -7.43 1.34 1.81
C ALA A 83 -8.04 2.73 1.47
N GLY A 84 -7.21 3.77 1.37
CA GLY A 84 -7.61 5.11 0.94
C GLY A 84 -8.39 5.96 1.94
N LYS A 85 -8.64 5.45 3.16
CA LYS A 85 -9.33 6.20 4.24
C LYS A 85 -8.37 6.97 5.15
N PHE A 86 -7.07 6.75 4.98
CA PHE A 86 -6.02 7.38 5.77
C PHE A 86 -5.58 8.70 5.13
N ASP A 87 -6.53 9.62 4.96
CA ASP A 87 -6.29 10.93 4.36
C ASP A 87 -6.30 12.04 5.42
N ASP A 88 -5.36 12.98 5.26
CA ASP A 88 -5.22 14.23 5.99
C ASP A 88 -5.18 14.06 7.53
N LYS A 89 -4.60 12.95 7.98
CA LYS A 89 -4.50 12.59 9.40
C LYS A 89 -3.47 13.47 10.08
N THR A 90 -3.88 14.05 11.21
CA THR A 90 -3.04 14.97 11.97
C THR A 90 -2.39 14.27 13.16
N VAL A 91 -1.06 14.30 13.22
CA VAL A 91 -0.25 13.88 14.36
C VAL A 91 0.29 15.13 15.06
N HIS A 92 -0.10 15.33 16.33
CA HIS A 92 0.38 16.44 17.13
C HIS A 92 1.79 16.14 17.67
N ILE A 93 2.80 16.83 17.15
CA ILE A 93 4.23 16.61 17.48
C ILE A 93 4.82 17.70 18.38
N GLY A 94 4.02 18.66 18.84
CA GLY A 94 4.47 19.71 19.75
C GLY A 94 3.45 20.06 20.83
N ALA A 95 3.88 20.91 21.77
CA ALA A 95 3.06 21.31 22.92
C ALA A 95 2.00 22.37 22.57
N ASN A 96 2.10 22.99 21.39
CA ASN A 96 1.17 24.03 20.92
C ASN A 96 0.28 23.51 19.78
N SER A 97 -0.92 24.08 19.64
CA SER A 97 -1.98 23.63 18.72
C SER A 97 -1.59 23.56 17.23
N ASN A 98 -0.54 24.28 16.83
CA ASN A 98 -0.12 24.44 15.44
C ASN A 98 1.08 23.56 15.07
N GLN A 99 1.60 22.76 16.01
CA GLN A 99 2.77 21.90 15.80
C GLN A 99 2.33 20.50 15.39
N ASN A 100 1.88 20.40 14.15
CA ASN A 100 1.16 19.24 13.62
C ASN A 100 1.87 18.71 12.37
N LEU A 101 1.93 17.39 12.25
CA LEU A 101 2.31 16.69 11.03
C LEU A 101 1.03 16.15 10.37
N LYS A 102 0.82 16.47 9.10
CA LYS A 102 -0.25 15.88 8.29
C LYS A 102 0.30 14.68 7.52
N VAL A 103 -0.41 13.58 7.57
CA VAL A 103 -0.07 12.34 6.87
C VAL A 103 -1.27 11.90 6.06
N SER A 104 -1.04 11.67 4.76
CA SER A 104 -2.00 11.06 3.85
C SER A 104 -1.36 9.83 3.23
N VAL A 105 -2.12 8.75 3.16
CA VAL A 105 -1.76 7.53 2.44
C VAL A 105 -2.89 7.18 1.48
N SER A 106 -2.53 7.10 0.20
CA SER A 106 -3.47 6.79 -0.87
C SER A 106 -3.93 5.33 -0.83
N ASP A 107 -4.99 5.02 -1.56
CA ASP A 107 -5.48 3.65 -1.74
C ASP A 107 -4.48 2.81 -2.56
N MET A 108 -3.96 1.74 -1.96
CA MET A 108 -3.03 0.78 -2.57
C MET A 108 -3.73 -0.52 -3.00
N SER A 109 -5.05 -0.58 -2.99
CA SER A 109 -5.79 -1.74 -3.53
C SER A 109 -5.50 -1.95 -5.02
N ALA A 110 -5.65 -3.19 -5.49
CA ALA A 110 -5.45 -3.53 -6.90
C ALA A 110 -6.34 -2.69 -7.83
N LYS A 111 -7.53 -2.30 -7.36
CA LYS A 111 -8.44 -1.42 -8.10
C LYS A 111 -7.88 0.00 -8.24
N ALA A 112 -7.41 0.59 -7.14
CA ALA A 112 -6.85 1.93 -7.16
C ALA A 112 -5.54 2.03 -7.95
N LEU A 113 -4.73 0.95 -7.92
CA LEU A 113 -3.50 0.82 -8.70
C LEU A 113 -3.75 0.43 -10.17
N ALA A 114 -5.02 0.28 -10.59
CA ALA A 114 -5.41 -0.13 -11.94
C ALA A 114 -4.80 -1.47 -12.40
N VAL A 115 -4.53 -2.38 -11.46
CA VAL A 115 -4.01 -3.74 -11.71
C VAL A 115 -5.05 -4.84 -11.46
N HIS A 116 -6.33 -4.47 -11.26
CA HIS A 116 -7.41 -5.44 -11.04
C HIS A 116 -7.92 -6.03 -12.36
N GLN A 117 -8.15 -7.36 -12.39
CA GLN A 117 -8.97 -8.24 -13.27
C GLN A 117 -9.19 -7.90 -14.77
N ASN A 118 -8.51 -6.90 -15.29
CA ASN A 118 -8.59 -6.41 -16.66
C ASN A 118 -7.19 -6.12 -17.19
N ILE A 119 -6.15 -6.68 -16.57
CA ILE A 119 -4.90 -6.85 -17.29
C ILE A 119 -5.14 -8.00 -18.28
N ASN A 120 -5.86 -7.68 -19.36
CA ASN A 120 -6.01 -8.57 -20.49
C ASN A 120 -4.68 -8.53 -21.23
N PHE A 121 -3.83 -9.52 -20.99
CA PHE A 121 -2.54 -9.66 -21.69
C PHE A 121 -2.70 -10.00 -23.18
N GLY A 122 -3.93 -10.02 -23.71
CA GLY A 122 -4.22 -10.23 -25.11
C GLY A 122 -4.24 -11.72 -25.46
N ALA A 123 -5.33 -12.12 -26.13
CA ALA A 123 -5.27 -13.07 -27.23
C ALA A 123 -5.34 -12.27 -28.53
#